data_AF-A0A8T0WHR7-F1
#
_entry.id   AF-A0A8T0WHR7-F1
#
_cell.length_a   1.000
_cell.length_b   1.000
_cell.length_c   1.000
_cell.angle_alpha   90.00
_cell.angle_beta   90.00
_cell.angle_gamma   90.00
#
_symmetry.space_group_name_H-M   'P 1'
#
loop_
_entity.id
_entity.type
_entity.pdbx_description
1 polymer ?
#
loop_
_entity_poly.entity_id
_entity_poly.type
_entity_poly.pdbx_seq_one_letter_code
_entity_poly.pdbx_strand_id
1 'polypeptide(L)'
;MEWYWQDYTYMMTDLRYPLKGNTVPFWAVPIFGIILPWAIFFGIYFKKKNFYDLHHGILGILYSVLITAVITDAIKDGVGRPRPDFFWRCFPDGKDVYDNITTGVICHGEKSVIKEGHKSFPSGHSSWSFAGLGFLAWYLAGKITAFDRRGHVAKLCIVFLPLLTASLVAVSRVDDYWHHWQDVFTGALIGLTVASFCYLQFFPYPFDADAFWPHAYTVQLAEERNSRNANSYSVRPTEIETVNIPGRGGITLRDTLNDVESGSRS
;
A
#
# COMPACT_ATOMS: atom_id res chain seq x y z
N MET A 1 -43.59 -17.14 16.97
CA MET A 1 -43.02 -18.48 17.22
C MET A 1 -42.46 -19.08 15.94
N GLU A 2 -43.21 -19.15 14.83
CA GLU A 2 -42.68 -19.64 13.54
C GLU A 2 -41.40 -18.94 13.08
N TRP A 3 -41.34 -17.60 13.11
CA TRP A 3 -40.12 -16.85 12.75
C TRP A 3 -38.88 -17.23 13.56
N TYR A 4 -39.06 -17.53 14.85
CA TYR A 4 -37.95 -17.90 15.75
C TYR A 4 -37.43 -19.32 15.45
N TRP A 5 -38.34 -20.24 15.12
CA TRP A 5 -37.98 -21.59 14.70
C TRP A 5 -37.39 -21.61 13.28
N GLN A 6 -37.86 -20.73 12.39
CA GLN A 6 -37.30 -20.55 11.05
C GLN A 6 -35.86 -20.06 11.13
N ASP A 7 -35.58 -19.04 11.94
CA ASP A 7 -34.22 -18.53 12.17
C ASP A 7 -33.31 -19.55 12.85
N TYR A 8 -33.82 -20.31 13.82
CA TYR A 8 -33.03 -21.35 14.49
C TYR A 8 -32.68 -22.51 13.54
N THR A 9 -33.64 -22.94 12.72
CA THR A 9 -33.43 -23.98 11.70
C THR A 9 -32.46 -23.47 10.63
N TYR A 10 -32.60 -22.22 10.19
CA TYR A 10 -31.73 -21.59 9.20
C TYR A 10 -30.28 -21.45 9.72
N MET A 11 -30.10 -21.00 10.97
CA MET A 11 -28.79 -20.89 11.61
C MET A 11 -28.12 -22.27 11.78
N MET A 12 -28.89 -23.30 12.13
CA MET A 12 -28.37 -24.67 12.20
C MET A 12 -28.00 -25.24 10.82
N THR A 13 -28.69 -24.83 9.75
CA THR A 13 -28.32 -25.23 8.38
C THR A 13 -27.07 -24.49 7.88
N ASP A 14 -26.88 -23.23 8.25
CA ASP A 14 -25.74 -22.41 7.80
C ASP A 14 -24.39 -22.86 8.37
N LEU A 15 -24.41 -23.65 9.46
CA LEU A 15 -23.21 -24.22 10.10
C LEU A 15 -22.96 -25.70 9.78
N ARG A 16 -23.81 -26.31 8.94
CA ARG A 16 -23.78 -27.76 8.60
C ARG A 16 -23.22 -28.05 7.21
N TYR A 17 -22.60 -27.09 6.53
CA TYR A 17 -21.93 -27.33 5.25
C TYR A 17 -20.80 -28.36 5.38
N PRO A 18 -20.54 -29.18 4.35
CA PRO A 18 -19.53 -30.24 4.43
C PRO A 18 -18.12 -29.66 4.65
N LEU A 19 -17.35 -30.32 5.52
CA LEU A 19 -15.94 -29.99 5.75
C LEU A 19 -15.10 -30.39 4.53
N LYS A 20 -14.72 -29.40 3.72
CA LYS A 20 -13.86 -29.57 2.54
C LYS A 20 -12.40 -29.19 2.81
N GLY A 21 -11.50 -29.65 1.95
CA GLY A 21 -10.13 -29.13 1.87
C GLY A 21 -10.09 -27.67 1.38
N ASN A 22 -8.89 -27.09 1.33
CA ASN A 22 -8.69 -25.73 0.82
C ASN A 22 -8.25 -25.79 -0.65
N THR A 23 -9.00 -25.16 -1.56
CA THR A 23 -8.63 -24.99 -2.97
C THR A 23 -7.35 -24.15 -3.08
N VAL A 24 -7.32 -23.00 -2.40
CA VAL A 24 -6.10 -22.19 -2.24
C VAL A 24 -5.52 -22.44 -0.85
N PRO A 25 -4.33 -23.03 -0.68
CA PRO A 25 -3.73 -23.18 0.63
C PRO A 25 -3.16 -21.86 1.13
N PHE A 26 -3.06 -21.70 2.46
CA PHE A 26 -2.63 -20.43 3.06
C PHE A 26 -1.23 -19.97 2.62
N TRP A 27 -0.31 -20.90 2.36
CA TRP A 27 1.05 -20.59 1.88
C TRP A 27 1.08 -20.00 0.46
N ALA A 28 0.02 -20.18 -0.35
CA ALA A 28 -0.06 -19.60 -1.68
C ALA A 28 -0.34 -18.08 -1.62
N VAL A 29 -0.99 -17.60 -0.56
CA VAL A 29 -1.34 -16.18 -0.38
C VAL A 29 -0.10 -15.27 -0.40
N PRO A 30 0.96 -15.50 0.40
CA PRO A 30 2.17 -14.66 0.32
C PRO A 30 2.92 -14.81 -1.02
N ILE A 31 2.79 -15.92 -1.73
CA ILE A 31 3.38 -16.07 -3.07
C ILE A 31 2.72 -15.11 -4.05
N PHE A 32 1.38 -15.07 -4.08
CA PHE A 32 0.65 -14.13 -4.94
C PHE A 32 0.75 -12.68 -4.44
N GLY A 33 0.65 -12.46 -3.13
CA GLY A 33 0.56 -11.12 -2.54
C GLY A 33 1.90 -10.43 -2.28
N ILE A 34 3.04 -11.13 -2.32
CA ILE A 34 4.37 -10.54 -2.05
C ILE A 34 5.36 -10.92 -3.16
N ILE A 35 5.56 -12.21 -3.40
CA ILE A 35 6.63 -12.70 -4.28
C ILE A 35 6.39 -12.29 -5.75
N LEU A 36 5.16 -12.45 -6.23
CA LEU A 36 4.77 -12.02 -7.58
C LEU A 36 4.94 -10.49 -7.76
N PRO A 37 4.42 -9.63 -6.88
CA PRO A 37 4.68 -8.19 -6.94
C PRO A 37 6.17 -7.82 -6.92
N TRP A 38 6.98 -8.48 -6.07
CA TRP A 38 8.42 -8.26 -6.05
C TRP A 38 9.07 -8.56 -7.39
N ALA A 39 8.73 -9.68 -8.04
CA ALA A 39 9.23 -10.00 -9.37
C ALA A 39 8.91 -8.89 -10.39
N ILE A 40 7.71 -8.31 -10.31
CA ILE A 40 7.30 -7.17 -11.15
C ILE A 40 8.12 -5.91 -10.82
N PHE A 41 8.31 -5.58 -9.55
CA PHE A 41 9.10 -4.42 -9.12
C PHE A 41 10.56 -4.55 -9.59
N PHE A 42 11.15 -5.74 -9.46
CA PHE A 42 12.50 -6.01 -9.99
C PHE A 42 12.55 -5.88 -11.52
N GLY A 43 11.55 -6.39 -12.24
CA GLY A 43 11.45 -6.23 -13.70
C GLY A 43 11.43 -4.75 -14.12
N ILE A 44 10.67 -3.91 -13.41
CA ILE A 44 10.64 -2.46 -13.65
C ILE A 44 11.97 -1.80 -13.27
N TYR A 45 12.58 -2.22 -12.15
CA TYR A 45 13.91 -1.75 -11.74
C TYR A 45 14.98 -2.03 -12.79
N PHE A 46 15.02 -3.22 -13.38
CA PHE A 46 16.02 -3.52 -14.40
C PHE A 46 15.89 -2.62 -15.64
N LYS A 47 14.67 -2.21 -15.99
CA LYS A 47 14.40 -1.29 -17.11
C LYS A 47 14.66 0.18 -16.78
N LYS A 48 14.31 0.62 -15.56
CA LYS A 48 14.30 2.04 -15.18
C LYS A 48 15.50 2.46 -14.34
N LYS A 49 16.20 1.49 -13.72
CA LYS A 49 17.33 1.69 -12.80
C LYS A 49 17.05 2.71 -11.68
N ASN A 50 15.79 2.81 -11.24
CA ASN A 50 15.40 3.67 -10.13
C ASN A 50 15.31 2.85 -8.84
N PHE A 51 16.30 3.02 -7.96
CA PHE A 51 16.33 2.33 -6.66
C PHE A 51 15.25 2.82 -5.70
N TYR A 52 14.93 4.12 -5.68
CA TYR A 52 13.88 4.67 -4.83
C TYR A 52 12.54 3.99 -5.12
N ASP A 53 12.25 3.77 -6.39
CA ASP A 53 11.04 3.09 -6.82
C ASP A 53 10.96 1.64 -6.32
N LEU A 54 12.02 0.86 -6.51
CA LEU A 54 12.10 -0.51 -6.02
C LEU A 54 11.96 -0.57 -4.50
N HIS A 55 12.71 0.27 -3.80
CA HIS A 55 12.73 0.32 -2.34
C HIS A 55 11.35 0.69 -1.77
N HIS A 56 10.73 1.74 -2.28
CA HIS A 56 9.40 2.18 -1.83
C HIS A 56 8.29 1.21 -2.23
N GLY A 57 8.41 0.54 -3.39
CA GLY A 57 7.51 -0.55 -3.78
C GLY A 57 7.58 -1.72 -2.80
N ILE A 58 8.79 -2.19 -2.46
CA ILE A 58 9.00 -3.30 -1.51
C ILE A 58 8.52 -2.91 -0.10
N LEU A 59 8.90 -1.74 0.39
CA LEU A 59 8.46 -1.28 1.71
C LEU A 59 6.94 -1.11 1.77
N GLY A 60 6.34 -0.48 0.76
CA GLY A 60 4.91 -0.23 0.71
C GLY A 60 4.08 -1.52 0.72
N ILE A 61 4.48 -2.54 -0.06
CA ILE A 61 3.74 -3.79 -0.09
C ILE A 61 3.91 -4.61 1.20
N LEU A 62 5.12 -4.66 1.75
CA LEU A 62 5.37 -5.34 3.03
C LEU A 62 4.57 -4.68 4.14
N TYR A 63 4.54 -3.35 4.17
CA TYR A 63 3.78 -2.59 5.15
C TYR A 63 2.27 -2.83 4.99
N SER A 64 1.76 -2.82 3.76
CA SER A 64 0.35 -3.10 3.47
C SER A 64 -0.09 -4.48 3.96
N VAL A 65 0.67 -5.53 3.63
CA VAL A 65 0.34 -6.90 4.05
C VAL A 65 0.49 -7.06 5.56
N LEU A 66 1.54 -6.50 6.17
CA LEU A 66 1.77 -6.59 7.62
C LEU A 66 0.66 -5.93 8.43
N ILE A 67 0.27 -4.70 8.09
CA ILE A 67 -0.80 -3.99 8.80
C ILE A 67 -2.13 -4.72 8.62
N THR A 68 -2.41 -5.20 7.41
CA THR A 68 -3.61 -6.00 7.14
C THR A 68 -3.63 -7.30 7.95
N ALA A 69 -2.49 -7.97 8.08
CA ALA A 69 -2.33 -9.19 8.87
C ALA A 69 -2.70 -8.96 10.33
N VAL A 70 -2.08 -7.95 10.95
CA VAL A 70 -2.34 -7.59 12.35
C VAL A 70 -3.80 -7.24 12.57
N ILE A 71 -4.40 -6.40 11.71
CA ILE A 71 -5.81 -6.01 11.83
C ILE A 71 -6.73 -7.23 11.68
N THR A 72 -6.49 -8.08 10.68
CA THR A 72 -7.32 -9.25 10.40
C THR A 72 -7.28 -10.22 11.58
N ASP A 73 -6.08 -10.57 12.06
CA ASP A 73 -5.91 -11.56 13.13
C ASP A 73 -6.47 -11.04 14.46
N ALA A 74 -6.29 -9.75 14.76
CA ALA A 74 -6.89 -9.13 15.94
C ALA A 74 -8.43 -9.18 15.93
N ILE A 75 -9.07 -8.88 14.79
CA ILE A 75 -10.52 -8.98 14.65
C ILE A 75 -10.96 -10.46 14.74
N LYS A 76 -10.21 -11.36 14.11
CA LYS A 76 -10.52 -12.80 14.08
C LYS A 76 -10.55 -13.41 15.47
N ASP A 77 -9.55 -13.08 16.28
CA ASP A 77 -9.46 -13.54 17.67
C ASP A 77 -10.48 -12.83 18.58
N GLY A 78 -10.88 -11.59 18.26
CA GLY A 78 -11.90 -10.86 19.02
C GLY A 78 -13.35 -11.28 18.74
N VAL A 79 -13.68 -11.64 17.50
CA VAL A 79 -15.07 -11.93 17.09
C VAL A 79 -15.45 -13.39 17.32
N GLY A 80 -14.55 -14.36 17.07
CA GLY A 80 -14.83 -15.77 17.34
C GLY A 80 -15.96 -16.41 16.52
N ARG A 81 -16.33 -15.80 15.38
CA ARG A 81 -17.45 -16.27 14.53
C ARG A 81 -17.20 -17.70 14.03
N PRO A 82 -18.15 -18.64 14.23
CA PRO A 82 -18.04 -20.00 13.69
C PRO A 82 -18.08 -20.00 12.16
N ARG A 83 -17.36 -20.92 11.54
CA ARG A 83 -17.34 -21.15 10.08
C ARG A 83 -18.60 -21.90 9.60
N PRO A 84 -18.94 -21.84 8.30
CA PRO A 84 -20.09 -22.58 7.75
C PRO A 84 -20.01 -24.11 7.92
N ASP A 85 -18.80 -24.65 8.12
CA ASP A 85 -18.52 -26.07 8.32
C ASP A 85 -18.36 -26.46 9.81
N PHE A 86 -18.70 -25.56 10.74
CA PHE A 86 -18.40 -25.71 12.17
C PHE A 86 -19.02 -26.97 12.79
N PHE A 87 -20.21 -27.38 12.36
CA PHE A 87 -20.86 -28.59 12.88
C PHE A 87 -19.97 -29.82 12.74
N TRP A 88 -19.38 -30.05 11.57
CA TRP A 88 -18.54 -31.22 11.31
C TRP A 88 -17.17 -31.14 12.00
N ARG A 89 -16.72 -29.93 12.35
CA ARG A 89 -15.54 -29.74 13.20
C ARG A 89 -15.82 -30.10 14.64
N CYS A 90 -17.01 -29.77 15.13
CA CYS A 90 -17.46 -30.02 16.51
C CYS A 90 -17.89 -31.49 16.73
N PHE A 91 -18.59 -32.08 15.77
CA PHE A 91 -19.16 -33.42 15.80
C PHE A 91 -18.72 -34.26 14.59
N PRO A 92 -17.49 -34.82 14.59
CA PRO A 92 -16.98 -35.58 13.43
C PRO A 92 -17.79 -36.84 13.07
N ASP A 93 -18.53 -37.39 14.03
CA ASP A 93 -19.43 -38.54 13.86
C ASP A 93 -20.87 -38.15 13.50
N GLY A 94 -21.14 -36.84 13.34
CA GLY A 94 -22.45 -36.29 13.01
C GLY A 94 -23.48 -36.35 14.13
N LYS A 95 -23.06 -36.71 15.36
CA LYS A 95 -23.96 -36.81 16.52
C LYS A 95 -23.78 -35.58 17.39
N ASP A 96 -24.81 -34.75 17.45
CA ASP A 96 -24.81 -33.57 18.29
C ASP A 96 -25.02 -33.93 19.77
N VAL A 97 -24.22 -33.30 20.62
CA VAL A 97 -24.25 -33.50 22.07
C VAL A 97 -24.42 -32.13 22.74
N TYR A 98 -25.41 -32.05 23.62
CA TYR A 98 -25.75 -30.84 24.36
C TYR A 98 -25.75 -31.12 25.86
N ASP A 99 -25.36 -30.11 26.64
CA ASP A 99 -25.46 -30.16 28.08
C ASP A 99 -26.92 -30.08 28.53
N ASN A 100 -27.36 -31.02 29.36
CA ASN A 100 -28.76 -31.14 29.77
C ASN A 100 -29.27 -29.97 30.65
N ILE A 101 -28.37 -29.14 31.19
CA ILE A 101 -28.71 -28.05 32.11
C ILE A 101 -28.56 -26.70 31.42
N THR A 102 -27.38 -26.45 30.84
CA THR A 102 -27.01 -25.19 30.20
C THR A 102 -27.47 -25.10 28.75
N THR A 103 -27.92 -26.20 28.15
CA THR A 103 -28.23 -26.33 26.70
C THR A 103 -27.04 -25.96 25.80
N GLY A 104 -25.82 -25.92 26.36
CA GLY A 104 -24.60 -25.61 25.64
C GLY A 104 -24.13 -26.77 24.76
N VAL A 105 -23.47 -26.43 23.65
CA VAL A 105 -22.87 -27.39 22.71
C VAL A 105 -21.64 -28.03 23.35
N ILE A 106 -21.57 -29.37 23.38
CA ILE A 106 -20.42 -30.13 23.87
C ILE A 106 -19.68 -30.76 22.67
N CYS A 107 -18.68 -30.06 22.13
CA CYS A 107 -17.88 -30.61 21.03
C CYS A 107 -16.93 -31.72 21.49
N HIS A 108 -16.85 -32.80 20.72
CA HIS A 108 -15.90 -33.91 20.91
C HIS A 108 -14.93 -34.11 19.75
N GLY A 109 -14.90 -33.19 18.78
CA GLY A 109 -13.88 -33.13 17.74
C GLY A 109 -12.50 -32.71 18.23
N GLU A 110 -11.54 -32.64 17.30
CA GLU A 110 -10.18 -32.22 17.60
C GLU A 110 -10.12 -30.74 18.03
N LYS A 111 -9.51 -30.45 19.19
CA LYS A 111 -9.45 -29.10 19.77
C LYS A 111 -8.86 -28.04 18.84
N SER A 112 -7.83 -28.40 18.06
CA SER A 112 -7.18 -27.50 17.09
C SER A 112 -8.14 -27.11 15.96
N VAL A 113 -8.89 -28.08 15.44
CA VAL A 113 -9.85 -27.94 14.34
C VAL A 113 -11.08 -27.14 14.78
N ILE A 114 -11.57 -27.39 16.00
CA ILE A 114 -12.67 -26.61 16.61
C ILE A 114 -12.24 -25.17 16.83
N LYS A 115 -11.03 -24.94 17.38
CA LYS A 115 -10.49 -23.59 17.57
C LYS A 115 -10.38 -22.84 16.24
N GLU A 116 -9.93 -23.50 15.18
CA GLU A 116 -9.90 -22.90 13.84
C GLU A 116 -11.30 -22.66 13.25
N GLY A 117 -12.27 -23.49 13.65
CA GLY A 117 -13.68 -23.33 13.34
C GLY A 117 -14.28 -22.02 13.87
N HIS A 118 -13.77 -21.46 14.97
CA HIS A 118 -14.19 -20.16 15.52
C HIS A 118 -13.52 -18.96 14.85
N LYS A 119 -12.71 -19.18 13.83
CA LYS A 119 -11.95 -18.11 13.19
C LYS A 119 -12.48 -17.85 11.77
N SER A 120 -13.77 -17.48 11.66
CA SER A 120 -14.38 -17.18 10.36
C SER A 120 -14.24 -15.71 9.93
N PHE A 121 -14.52 -14.75 10.82
CA PHE A 121 -14.60 -13.33 10.42
C PHE A 121 -13.40 -12.51 10.91
N PRO A 122 -12.77 -11.68 10.05
CA PRO A 122 -12.88 -11.63 8.59
C PRO A 122 -11.99 -12.70 7.93
N SER A 123 -12.14 -12.89 6.62
CA SER A 123 -11.32 -13.86 5.88
C SER A 123 -9.89 -13.36 5.66
N GLY A 124 -8.91 -14.02 6.29
CA GLY A 124 -7.49 -13.74 6.10
C GLY A 124 -6.98 -13.95 4.67
N HIS A 125 -7.47 -14.98 3.97
CA HIS A 125 -7.13 -15.21 2.57
C HIS A 125 -7.60 -14.06 1.67
N SER A 126 -8.80 -13.54 1.93
CA SER A 126 -9.33 -12.38 1.22
C SER A 126 -8.51 -11.13 1.55
N SER A 127 -8.38 -10.78 2.83
CA SER A 127 -7.73 -9.52 3.23
C SER A 127 -6.27 -9.43 2.81
N TRP A 128 -5.47 -10.48 3.02
CA TRP A 128 -4.05 -10.47 2.64
C TRP A 128 -3.87 -10.43 1.12
N SER A 129 -4.72 -11.14 0.37
CA SER A 129 -4.66 -11.12 -1.10
C SER A 129 -5.00 -9.74 -1.65
N PHE A 130 -6.07 -9.11 -1.15
CA PHE A 130 -6.46 -7.76 -1.55
C PHE A 130 -5.49 -6.68 -1.05
N ALA A 131 -4.78 -6.90 0.05
CA ALA A 131 -3.70 -6.01 0.48
C ALA A 131 -2.51 -6.03 -0.49
N GLY A 132 -1.96 -7.22 -0.75
CA GLY A 132 -0.79 -7.37 -1.63
C GLY A 132 -1.09 -7.06 -3.10
N LEU A 133 -2.11 -7.72 -3.66
CA LEU A 133 -2.48 -7.54 -5.08
C LEU A 133 -3.21 -6.22 -5.32
N GLY A 134 -3.93 -5.69 -4.33
CA GLY A 134 -4.48 -4.33 -4.41
C GLY A 134 -3.39 -3.28 -4.43
N PHE A 135 -2.35 -3.40 -3.59
CA PHE A 135 -1.18 -2.53 -3.65
C PHE A 135 -0.50 -2.62 -5.02
N LEU A 136 -0.33 -3.84 -5.55
CA LEU A 136 0.21 -4.04 -6.90
C LEU A 136 -0.66 -3.37 -7.98
N ALA A 137 -1.99 -3.44 -7.87
CA ALA A 137 -2.90 -2.76 -8.80
C ALA A 137 -2.72 -1.24 -8.78
N TRP A 138 -2.67 -0.63 -7.59
CA TRP A 138 -2.37 0.80 -7.42
C TRP A 138 -1.01 1.17 -8.01
N TYR A 139 0.02 0.38 -7.71
CA TYR A 139 1.37 0.59 -8.23
C TYR A 139 1.41 0.52 -9.76
N LEU A 140 0.81 -0.52 -10.37
CA LEU A 140 0.74 -0.65 -11.83
C LEU A 140 -0.03 0.51 -12.46
N ALA A 141 -1.14 0.95 -11.84
CA ALA A 141 -1.93 2.06 -12.35
C ALA A 141 -1.10 3.35 -12.50
N GLY A 142 -0.25 3.66 -11.52
CA GLY A 142 0.70 4.78 -11.61
C GLY A 142 1.79 4.55 -12.66
N LYS A 143 2.41 3.36 -12.68
CA LYS A 143 3.53 3.06 -13.61
C LYS A 143 3.15 3.03 -15.07
N ILE A 144 1.95 2.60 -15.41
CA ILE A 144 1.49 2.57 -16.80
C ILE A 144 0.69 3.83 -17.16
N THR A 145 0.53 4.78 -16.24
CA THR A 145 -0.31 5.98 -16.40
C THR A 145 -1.71 5.58 -16.87
N ALA A 146 -2.37 4.72 -16.12
CA ALA A 146 -3.65 4.13 -16.50
C ALA A 146 -4.75 5.19 -16.72
N PHE A 147 -4.66 6.32 -16.02
CA PHE A 147 -5.64 7.40 -16.05
C PHE A 147 -5.12 8.67 -16.78
N ASP A 148 -4.33 8.50 -17.83
CA ASP A 148 -3.77 9.60 -18.66
C ASP A 148 -4.80 10.33 -19.56
N ARG A 149 -6.11 10.08 -19.37
CA ARG A 149 -7.24 10.59 -20.16
C ARG A 149 -7.23 10.19 -21.64
N ARG A 150 -6.37 9.27 -22.08
CA ARG A 150 -6.32 8.80 -23.48
C ARG A 150 -7.24 7.61 -23.77
N GLY A 151 -7.81 6.98 -22.73
CA GLY A 151 -8.83 5.93 -22.90
C GLY A 151 -8.31 4.55 -23.32
N HIS A 152 -7.03 4.23 -23.07
CA HIS A 152 -6.47 2.93 -23.43
C HIS A 152 -6.94 1.80 -22.49
N VAL A 153 -8.01 1.10 -22.86
CA VAL A 153 -8.63 0.02 -22.06
C VAL A 153 -7.65 -1.09 -21.67
N ALA A 154 -6.67 -1.41 -22.53
CA ALA A 154 -5.65 -2.42 -22.23
C ALA A 154 -4.87 -2.12 -20.93
N LYS A 155 -4.65 -0.84 -20.58
CA LYS A 155 -4.02 -0.46 -19.31
C LYS A 155 -4.89 -0.87 -18.12
N LEU A 156 -6.20 -0.68 -18.23
CA LEU A 156 -7.14 -1.06 -17.18
C LEU A 156 -7.17 -2.59 -17.00
N CYS A 157 -7.13 -3.36 -18.09
CA CYS A 157 -7.02 -4.82 -17.98
C CYS A 157 -5.81 -5.23 -17.14
N ILE A 158 -4.63 -4.62 -17.37
CA ILE A 158 -3.41 -4.90 -16.60
C ILE A 158 -3.59 -4.56 -15.12
N VAL A 159 -4.24 -3.44 -14.79
CA VAL A 159 -4.51 -3.01 -13.41
C VAL A 159 -5.53 -3.92 -12.70
N PHE A 160 -6.54 -4.41 -13.42
CA PHE A 160 -7.57 -5.29 -12.86
C PHE A 160 -7.11 -6.75 -12.71
N LEU A 161 -6.10 -7.22 -13.45
CA LEU A 161 -5.61 -8.59 -13.34
C LEU A 161 -5.21 -9.00 -11.91
N PRO A 162 -4.40 -8.22 -11.15
CA PRO A 162 -4.13 -8.51 -9.74
C PRO A 162 -5.40 -8.59 -8.89
N LEU A 163 -6.37 -7.70 -9.10
CA LEU A 163 -7.64 -7.69 -8.35
C LEU A 163 -8.51 -8.90 -8.68
N LEU A 164 -8.49 -9.37 -9.94
CA LEU A 164 -9.16 -10.59 -10.35
C LEU A 164 -8.54 -11.81 -9.66
N THR A 165 -7.21 -11.90 -9.62
CA THR A 165 -6.51 -12.97 -8.87
C THR A 165 -6.87 -12.95 -7.39
N ALA A 166 -6.90 -11.78 -6.75
CA ALA A 166 -7.34 -11.65 -5.36
C ALA A 166 -8.80 -12.10 -5.18
N SER A 167 -9.68 -11.73 -6.12
CA SER A 167 -11.09 -12.12 -6.12
C SER A 167 -11.26 -13.62 -6.27
N LEU A 168 -10.47 -14.30 -7.10
CA LEU A 168 -10.50 -15.76 -7.24
C LEU A 168 -10.07 -16.47 -5.95
N VAL A 169 -9.02 -15.98 -5.28
CA VAL A 169 -8.61 -16.48 -3.95
C VAL A 169 -9.74 -16.27 -2.93
N ALA A 170 -10.38 -15.10 -2.94
CA ALA A 170 -11.49 -14.76 -2.05
C ALA A 170 -12.72 -15.66 -2.29
N VAL A 171 -13.15 -15.85 -3.55
CA VAL A 171 -14.29 -16.70 -3.91
C VAL A 171 -14.06 -18.15 -3.53
N SER A 172 -12.83 -18.66 -3.64
CA SER A 172 -12.50 -20.03 -3.22
C SER A 172 -12.86 -20.29 -1.75
N ARG A 173 -12.86 -19.27 -0.89
CA ARG A 173 -13.23 -19.40 0.53
C ARG A 173 -14.70 -19.63 0.78
N VAL A 174 -15.54 -19.10 -0.11
CA VAL A 174 -16.99 -19.35 -0.08
C VAL A 174 -17.28 -20.73 -0.67
N ASP A 175 -16.64 -21.08 -1.79
CA ASP A 175 -16.85 -22.37 -2.48
C ASP A 175 -16.38 -23.59 -1.65
N ASP A 176 -15.29 -23.41 -0.90
CA ASP A 176 -14.77 -24.42 0.03
C ASP A 176 -15.58 -24.48 1.36
N TYR A 177 -16.56 -23.58 1.58
CA TYR A 177 -17.30 -23.42 2.84
C TYR A 177 -16.45 -23.05 4.07
N TRP A 178 -15.26 -22.49 3.84
CA TRP A 178 -14.40 -22.02 4.92
C TRP A 178 -14.87 -20.68 5.48
N HIS A 179 -15.57 -19.86 4.69
CA HIS A 179 -16.01 -18.53 5.11
C HIS A 179 -17.38 -18.20 4.56
N HIS A 180 -18.14 -17.42 5.30
CA HIS A 180 -19.35 -16.78 4.77
C HIS A 180 -18.95 -15.64 3.83
N TRP A 181 -19.83 -15.30 2.90
CA TRP A 181 -19.55 -14.23 1.93
C TRP A 181 -19.27 -12.88 2.61
N GLN A 182 -19.86 -12.58 3.78
CA GLN A 182 -19.57 -11.34 4.52
C GLN A 182 -18.14 -11.32 5.05
N ASP A 183 -17.61 -12.47 5.51
CA ASP A 183 -16.23 -12.57 5.99
C ASP A 183 -15.25 -12.24 4.86
N VAL A 184 -15.57 -12.70 3.65
CA VAL A 184 -14.78 -12.49 2.44
C VAL A 184 -14.86 -11.05 1.96
N PHE A 185 -16.06 -10.48 1.90
CA PHE A 185 -16.29 -9.09 1.49
C PHE A 185 -15.62 -8.10 2.44
N THR A 186 -15.80 -8.27 3.75
CA THR A 186 -15.13 -7.42 4.74
C THR A 186 -13.61 -7.58 4.67
N GLY A 187 -13.11 -8.81 4.49
CA GLY A 187 -11.69 -9.05 4.26
C GLY A 187 -11.16 -8.24 3.08
N ALA A 188 -11.84 -8.28 1.94
CA ALA A 188 -11.47 -7.52 0.74
C ALA A 188 -11.47 -6.00 1.00
N LEU A 189 -12.48 -5.49 1.70
CA LEU A 189 -12.58 -4.07 2.05
C LEU A 189 -11.43 -3.62 2.94
N ILE A 190 -11.08 -4.40 3.97
CA ILE A 190 -9.92 -4.12 4.84
C ILE A 190 -8.65 -4.08 4.01
N GLY A 191 -8.40 -5.13 3.21
CA GLY A 191 -7.19 -5.24 2.39
C GLY A 191 -7.03 -4.09 1.40
N LEU A 192 -8.08 -3.76 0.64
CA LEU A 192 -8.06 -2.65 -0.32
C LEU A 192 -7.85 -1.29 0.35
N THR A 193 -8.50 -1.08 1.50
CA THR A 193 -8.38 0.18 2.25
C THR A 193 -6.93 0.36 2.72
N VAL A 194 -6.38 -0.64 3.40
CA VAL A 194 -4.98 -0.60 3.90
C VAL A 194 -4.00 -0.47 2.74
N ALA A 195 -4.18 -1.22 1.64
CA ALA A 195 -3.36 -1.08 0.44
C ALA A 195 -3.35 0.35 -0.11
N SER A 196 -4.51 1.01 -0.14
CA SER A 196 -4.64 2.39 -0.63
C SER A 196 -3.86 3.36 0.26
N PHE A 197 -4.03 3.28 1.59
CA PHE A 197 -3.27 4.12 2.53
C PHE A 197 -1.76 3.88 2.44
N CYS A 198 -1.32 2.62 2.42
CA CYS A 198 0.09 2.29 2.33
C CYS A 198 0.70 2.71 0.99
N TYR A 199 -0.04 2.61 -0.12
CA TYR A 199 0.42 3.11 -1.41
C TYR A 199 0.61 4.63 -1.39
N LEU A 200 -0.40 5.37 -0.93
CA LEU A 200 -0.38 6.84 -0.89
C LEU A 200 0.67 7.42 0.06
N GLN A 201 1.16 6.63 1.02
CA GLN A 201 2.27 7.03 1.87
C GLN A 201 3.60 7.16 1.09
N PHE A 202 3.77 6.42 -0.01
CA PHE A 202 5.02 6.36 -0.77
C PHE A 202 4.90 6.92 -2.20
N PHE A 203 3.70 6.92 -2.78
CA PHE A 203 3.42 7.29 -4.16
C PHE A 203 2.25 8.27 -4.28
N PRO A 204 2.29 9.20 -5.26
CA PRO A 204 1.17 10.08 -5.57
C PRO A 204 -0.03 9.32 -6.15
N TYR A 205 -1.16 10.01 -6.34
CA TYR A 205 -2.33 9.35 -6.90
C TYR A 205 -2.08 8.91 -8.36
N PRO A 206 -2.62 7.76 -8.81
CA PRO A 206 -2.43 7.28 -10.18
C PRO A 206 -2.94 8.19 -11.30
N PHE A 207 -3.73 9.21 -10.96
CA PHE A 207 -4.25 10.22 -11.88
C PHE A 207 -3.45 11.52 -11.88
N ASP A 208 -2.46 11.65 -10.99
CA ASP A 208 -1.56 12.81 -10.95
C ASP A 208 -0.57 12.78 -12.13
N ALA A 209 -0.11 13.96 -12.55
CA ALA A 209 0.82 14.07 -13.68
C ALA A 209 2.17 13.38 -13.42
N ASP A 210 2.56 13.27 -12.15
CA ASP A 210 3.78 12.63 -11.66
C ASP A 210 3.51 11.27 -10.98
N ALA A 211 2.34 10.66 -11.22
CA ALA A 211 1.94 9.30 -10.81
C ALA A 211 3.02 8.21 -11.03
N PHE A 212 3.93 8.46 -11.98
CA PHE A 212 4.99 7.54 -12.34
C PHE A 212 6.10 7.46 -11.28
N TRP A 213 6.32 8.47 -10.44
CA TRP A 213 7.47 8.52 -9.52
C TRP A 213 7.08 8.49 -8.05
N PRO A 214 7.85 7.83 -7.17
CA PRO A 214 7.63 7.91 -5.73
C PRO A 214 7.96 9.32 -5.20
N HIS A 215 7.35 9.71 -4.07
CA HIS A 215 7.56 11.03 -3.45
C HIS A 215 9.04 11.32 -3.15
N ALA A 216 9.79 10.34 -2.65
CA ALA A 216 11.21 10.53 -2.36
C ALA A 216 12.04 10.88 -3.61
N TYR A 217 11.68 10.35 -4.78
CA TYR A 217 12.39 10.65 -6.02
C TYR A 217 12.11 12.06 -6.52
N THR A 218 10.87 12.55 -6.39
CA THR A 218 10.52 13.91 -6.80
C THR A 218 11.17 14.97 -5.90
N VAL A 219 11.26 14.71 -4.59
CA VAL A 219 11.99 15.56 -3.64
C VAL A 219 13.48 15.63 -3.99
N GLN A 220 14.14 14.49 -4.20
CA GLN A 220 15.56 14.45 -4.58
C GLN A 220 15.84 15.25 -5.86
N LEU A 221 14.99 15.13 -6.88
CA LEU A 221 15.14 15.90 -8.12
C LEU A 221 15.00 17.41 -7.90
N ALA A 222 14.09 17.83 -7.00
CA ALA A 222 13.92 19.23 -6.64
C ALA A 222 15.14 19.78 -5.89
N GLU A 223 15.69 19.01 -4.95
CA GLU A 223 16.90 19.36 -4.21
C GLU A 223 18.11 19.49 -5.15
N GLU A 224 18.34 18.52 -6.04
CA GLU A 224 19.43 18.60 -7.03
C GLU A 224 19.31 19.82 -7.93
N ARG A 225 18.08 20.15 -8.37
CA ARG A 225 17.82 21.34 -9.19
C ARG A 225 18.14 22.62 -8.41
N ASN A 226 17.74 22.69 -7.15
CA ASN A 226 18.01 23.85 -6.29
C ASN A 226 19.51 24.01 -6.01
N SER A 227 20.24 22.93 -5.74
CA SER A 227 21.70 22.96 -5.58
C SER A 227 22.42 23.43 -6.84
N ARG A 228 21.98 22.98 -8.03
CA ARG A 228 22.55 23.45 -9.31
C ARG A 228 22.29 24.95 -9.52
N ASN A 229 21.08 25.42 -9.22
CA ASN A 229 20.75 26.84 -9.31
C ASN A 229 21.59 27.67 -8.33
N ALA A 230 21.70 27.27 -7.07
CA ALA A 230 22.51 27.96 -6.06
C ALA A 230 23.99 28.09 -6.49
N ASN A 231 24.57 26.99 -7.00
CA ASN A 231 25.93 27.02 -7.54
C ASN A 231 26.05 27.95 -8.76
N SER A 232 25.04 28.02 -9.64
CA SER A 232 25.04 28.96 -10.76
C SER A 232 25.00 30.43 -10.34
N TYR A 233 24.34 30.77 -9.24
CA TYR A 233 24.34 32.13 -8.70
C TYR A 233 25.65 32.48 -7.99
N SER A 234 26.27 31.51 -7.30
CA SER A 234 27.58 31.69 -6.65
C SER A 234 28.73 31.85 -7.63
N VAL A 235 28.60 31.36 -8.87
CA VAL A 235 29.65 31.36 -9.90
C VAL A 235 29.56 32.58 -10.82
N ARG A 236 28.50 33.41 -10.76
CA ARG A 236 28.53 34.71 -11.46
C ARG A 236 29.54 35.62 -10.75
N PRO A 237 30.64 36.02 -11.40
CA PRO A 237 31.49 37.05 -10.84
C PRO A 237 30.64 38.32 -10.71
N THR A 238 30.72 38.99 -9.57
CA THR A 238 30.37 40.41 -9.50
C THR A 238 31.30 41.14 -10.46
N GLU A 239 30.88 41.34 -11.71
CA GLU A 239 31.46 42.36 -12.55
C GLU A 239 31.25 43.69 -11.82
N ILE A 240 32.36 44.22 -11.29
CA ILE A 240 32.44 45.60 -10.86
C ILE A 240 32.20 46.42 -12.12
N GLU A 241 30.99 46.94 -12.26
CA GLU A 241 30.64 47.89 -13.30
C GLU A 241 31.35 49.22 -12.95
N THR A 242 32.58 49.39 -13.41
CA THR A 242 33.25 50.68 -13.43
C THR A 242 32.53 51.55 -14.46
N VAL A 243 31.51 52.27 -14.00
CA VAL A 243 30.85 53.31 -14.79
C VAL A 243 31.87 54.39 -15.11
N ASN A 244 32.38 54.36 -16.33
CA ASN A 244 33.28 55.36 -16.87
C ASN A 244 32.43 56.51 -17.43
N ILE A 245 32.31 57.62 -16.69
CA ILE A 245 31.58 58.81 -17.14
C ILE A 245 32.54 59.68 -17.98
N PRO A 246 32.28 59.92 -19.28
CA PRO A 246 33.03 60.88 -20.07
C PRO A 246 32.61 62.31 -19.72
N GLY A 247 33.60 63.20 -19.59
CA GLY A 247 33.47 64.46 -18.88
C GLY A 247 32.65 65.57 -19.53
N ARG A 248 32.27 66.55 -18.71
CA ARG A 248 32.02 67.94 -19.09
C ARG A 248 32.36 68.84 -17.89
N GLY A 249 33.21 69.84 -18.12
CA GLY A 249 33.99 70.52 -17.09
C GLY A 249 33.26 71.53 -16.19
N GLY A 250 33.98 71.96 -15.15
CA GLY A 250 33.60 73.08 -14.30
C GLY A 250 34.42 73.20 -13.00
N ILE A 251 35.47 74.02 -13.07
CA ILE A 251 35.96 74.95 -12.02
C ILE A 251 36.83 74.41 -10.86
N THR A 252 38.08 74.84 -10.96
CA THR A 252 39.21 75.01 -10.01
C THR A 252 38.94 75.04 -8.50
N LEU A 253 39.78 74.32 -7.74
CA LEU A 253 40.35 74.84 -6.49
C LEU A 253 41.86 74.52 -6.47
N ARG A 254 42.62 75.60 -6.31
CA ARG A 254 44.08 75.71 -6.32
C ARG A 254 44.65 75.29 -4.96
N ASP A 255 45.96 75.03 -4.95
CA ASP A 255 46.86 74.88 -3.78
C ASP A 255 46.91 73.44 -3.24
N THR A 256 48.02 72.72 -3.20
CA THR A 256 49.41 73.11 -2.95
C THR A 256 50.38 72.06 -3.53
N LEU A 257 51.21 72.47 -4.49
CA LEU A 257 52.52 71.88 -4.77
C LEU A 257 53.40 73.06 -5.15
N ASN A 258 54.31 73.41 -4.25
CA ASN A 258 55.57 74.14 -4.44
C ASN A 258 56.25 74.07 -3.07
N ASP A 259 57.09 73.06 -2.89
CA ASP A 259 58.55 73.21 -2.86
C ASP A 259 58.98 73.71 -1.46
N VAL A 260 59.39 72.83 -0.53
CA VAL A 260 60.71 72.18 -0.54
C VAL A 260 61.75 73.10 -1.16
N GLU A 261 62.40 73.85 -0.26
CA GLU A 261 63.85 73.99 -0.30
C GLU A 261 64.42 74.90 -1.41
N SER A 262 64.35 76.21 -1.16
CA SER A 262 65.44 77.09 -1.55
C SER A 262 65.92 77.91 -0.35
N GLY A 263 67.10 77.56 0.16
CA GLY A 263 68.16 78.52 0.50
C GLY A 263 67.96 79.43 1.72
N SER A 264 68.61 79.03 2.81
CA SER A 264 69.72 79.80 3.42
C SER A 264 69.81 81.29 3.04
N ARG A 265 69.52 82.17 4.01
CA ARG A 265 70.42 83.21 4.54
C ARG A 265 69.71 84.05 5.61
N SER A 266 70.41 84.19 6.75
CA SER A 266 70.30 85.21 7.82
C SER A 266 68.96 85.42 8.52
#